data_AF-A0A3L7P1Z0-F1
#
_entry.id   AF-A0A3L7P1Z0-F1
#
_cell.length_a   1.000
_cell.length_b   1.000
_cell.length_c   1.000
_cell.angle_alpha   90.00
_cell.angle_beta   90.00
_cell.angle_gamma   90.00
#
_symmetry.space_group_name_H-M   'P 1'
#
loop_
_entity.id
_entity.type
_entity.pdbx_description
1 polymer ?
#
loop_
_entity_poly.entity_id
_entity_poly.type
_entity_poly.pdbx_seq_one_letter_code
_entity_poly.pdbx_strand_id
1 'polypeptide(L)'
;MAVGCLWQSVAADEQREREEQANLLRAKATELAKQGFEAESENLLKESRKLLEKQEFPERKLDEAQTRRENGSDAQHLNERLEDLRSALKTAEAGSVPERERDELRAQVVQTERKLMEVLKRGEHRGFPEKFRAQVEKLEHANRRVRHIRVAAENLKAAEMHDMAHDLMQKAEVLEREIHAAREGLEREMAGGEERGHELGGEIRELRSENQKLKEELQGLRQAVDELQKQRQESAFKK
;
A
#
# COMPACT_ATOMS: atom_id res chain seq x y z
N MET A 1 -33.50 2.36 -5.06
CA MET A 1 -32.65 2.32 -3.84
C MET A 1 -32.63 0.96 -3.12
N ALA A 2 -33.06 -0.16 -3.74
CA ALA A 2 -33.13 -1.47 -3.05
C ALA A 2 -31.95 -2.42 -3.32
N VAL A 3 -31.10 -2.13 -4.31
CA VAL A 3 -30.04 -3.06 -4.76
C VAL A 3 -28.76 -2.96 -3.90
N GLY A 4 -28.51 -1.81 -3.26
CA GLY A 4 -27.33 -1.60 -2.41
C GLY A 4 -27.38 -2.35 -1.08
N CYS A 5 -28.56 -2.51 -0.47
CA CYS A 5 -28.72 -3.24 0.80
C CYS A 5 -28.55 -4.76 0.66
N LEU A 6 -28.90 -5.33 -0.50
CA LEU A 6 -28.78 -6.78 -0.75
C LEU A 6 -27.33 -7.22 -0.93
N TRP A 7 -26.47 -6.39 -1.53
CA TRP A 7 -25.04 -6.70 -1.66
C TRP A 7 -24.29 -6.57 -0.33
N GLN A 8 -24.68 -5.60 0.51
CA GLN A 8 -24.12 -5.45 1.86
C GLN A 8 -24.54 -6.58 2.80
N SER A 9 -25.77 -7.12 2.68
CA SER A 9 -26.21 -8.25 3.50
C SER A 9 -25.51 -9.55 3.11
N VAL A 10 -25.38 -9.83 1.81
CA VAL A 10 -24.68 -11.05 1.33
C VAL A 10 -23.20 -11.03 1.70
N ALA A 11 -22.52 -9.87 1.57
CA ALA A 11 -21.14 -9.75 2.00
C ALA A 11 -20.96 -9.93 3.51
N ALA A 12 -21.90 -9.43 4.32
CA ALA A 12 -21.87 -9.58 5.78
C ALA A 12 -22.17 -11.02 6.24
N ASP A 13 -23.05 -11.74 5.56
CA ASP A 13 -23.36 -13.13 5.89
C ASP A 13 -22.20 -14.07 5.51
N GLU A 14 -21.59 -13.87 4.35
CA GLU A 14 -20.38 -14.62 3.98
C GLU A 14 -19.17 -14.29 4.89
N GLN A 15 -19.12 -13.09 5.48
CA GLN A 15 -18.11 -12.69 6.46
C GLN A 15 -18.26 -13.49 7.75
N ARG A 16 -19.50 -13.59 8.26
CA ARG A 16 -19.83 -14.35 9.47
C ARG A 16 -19.56 -15.84 9.30
N GLU A 17 -19.95 -16.43 8.17
CA GLU A 17 -19.69 -17.84 7.89
C GLU A 17 -18.19 -18.17 7.86
N ARG A 18 -17.35 -17.25 7.36
CA ARG A 18 -15.89 -17.43 7.31
C ARG A 18 -15.22 -17.22 8.67
N GLU A 19 -15.72 -16.27 9.48
CA GLU A 19 -15.29 -16.10 10.87
C GLU A 19 -15.64 -17.32 11.73
N GLU A 20 -16.84 -17.87 11.56
CA GLU A 20 -17.27 -19.11 12.20
C GLU A 20 -16.38 -20.29 11.79
N GLN A 21 -16.05 -20.41 10.50
CA GLN A 21 -15.11 -21.44 10.02
C GLN A 21 -13.70 -21.26 10.61
N ALA A 22 -13.19 -20.02 10.71
CA ALA A 22 -11.89 -19.76 11.32
C ALA A 22 -11.88 -20.09 12.82
N ASN A 23 -12.96 -19.79 13.53
CA ASN A 23 -13.12 -20.11 14.95
C ASN A 23 -13.24 -21.63 15.19
N LEU A 24 -13.94 -22.35 14.31
CA LEU A 24 -14.01 -23.82 14.37
C LEU A 24 -12.65 -24.47 14.15
N LEU A 25 -11.84 -23.95 13.22
CA LEU A 25 -10.48 -24.43 13.00
C LEU A 25 -9.56 -24.15 14.20
N ARG A 26 -9.71 -22.99 14.84
CA ARG A 26 -8.99 -22.69 16.10
C ARG A 26 -9.40 -23.61 17.23
N ALA A 27 -10.69 -23.90 17.40
CA ALA A 27 -11.18 -24.82 18.42
C ALA A 27 -10.60 -26.24 18.21
N LYS A 28 -10.67 -26.76 16.97
CA LYS A 28 -10.08 -28.06 16.60
C LYS A 28 -8.57 -28.09 16.81
N ALA A 29 -7.87 -27.00 16.49
CA ALA A 29 -6.43 -26.89 16.74
C ALA A 29 -6.11 -26.98 18.25
N THR A 30 -6.90 -26.32 19.11
CA THR A 30 -6.69 -26.40 20.56
C THR A 30 -6.98 -27.78 21.13
N GLU A 31 -7.89 -28.55 20.54
CA GLU A 31 -8.17 -29.93 20.93
C GLU A 31 -7.04 -30.87 20.49
N LEU A 32 -6.52 -30.73 19.27
CA LEU A 32 -5.40 -31.53 18.76
C LEU A 32 -4.10 -31.23 19.51
N ALA A 33 -3.87 -29.97 19.90
CA ALA A 33 -2.74 -29.61 20.75
C ALA A 33 -2.82 -30.29 22.13
N LYS A 34 -4.02 -30.38 22.73
CA LYS A 34 -4.23 -31.11 24.00
C LYS A 34 -4.01 -32.62 23.87
N GLN A 35 -4.18 -33.18 22.67
CA GLN A 35 -3.95 -34.60 22.37
C GLN A 35 -2.50 -34.90 21.97
N GLY A 36 -1.61 -33.89 21.91
CA GLY A 36 -0.19 -34.04 21.57
C GLY A 36 0.12 -33.97 20.08
N PHE A 37 -0.84 -33.65 19.21
CA PHE A 37 -0.65 -33.49 17.77
C PHE A 37 -0.30 -32.02 17.43
N GLU A 38 0.88 -31.58 17.86
CA GLU A 38 1.32 -30.18 17.73
C GLU A 38 1.40 -29.71 16.26
N ALA A 39 1.93 -30.54 15.36
CA ALA A 39 2.07 -30.19 13.94
C ALA A 39 0.73 -29.98 13.22
N GLU A 40 -0.28 -30.80 13.54
CA GLU A 40 -1.62 -30.67 12.98
C GLU A 40 -2.37 -29.47 13.57
N SER A 41 -2.17 -29.19 14.86
CA SER A 41 -2.70 -27.98 15.50
C SER A 41 -2.13 -26.70 14.88
N GLU A 42 -0.83 -26.66 14.59
CA GLU A 42 -0.21 -25.51 13.93
C GLU A 42 -0.72 -25.31 12.51
N ASN A 43 -0.92 -26.40 11.76
CA ASN A 43 -1.46 -26.32 10.41
C ASN A 43 -2.87 -25.76 10.40
N LEU A 44 -3.74 -26.20 11.31
CA LEU A 44 -5.09 -25.65 11.45
C LEU A 44 -5.10 -24.19 11.92
N LEU A 45 -4.17 -23.80 12.80
CA LEU A 45 -4.00 -22.39 13.18
C LEU A 45 -3.54 -21.54 11.99
N LYS A 46 -2.62 -22.03 11.17
CA LYS A 46 -2.17 -21.36 9.93
C LYS A 46 -3.34 -21.22 8.94
N GLU A 47 -4.17 -22.24 8.79
CA GLU A 47 -5.38 -22.17 7.95
C GLU A 47 -6.40 -21.16 8.48
N SER A 48 -6.63 -21.11 9.80
CA SER A 48 -7.50 -20.09 10.40
C SER A 48 -7.00 -18.67 10.15
N ARG A 49 -5.67 -18.46 10.23
CA ARG A 49 -5.05 -17.16 9.93
C ARG A 49 -5.19 -16.80 8.46
N LYS A 50 -4.95 -17.74 7.55
CA LYS A 50 -5.10 -17.51 6.10
C LYS A 50 -6.53 -17.17 5.69
N LEU A 51 -7.54 -17.66 6.41
CA LEU A 51 -8.95 -17.30 6.15
C LEU A 51 -9.24 -15.85 6.53
N LEU A 52 -8.67 -15.36 7.64
CA LEU A 52 -8.84 -13.99 8.12
C LEU A 52 -7.91 -12.98 7.42
N GLU A 53 -6.69 -13.38 7.05
CA GLU A 53 -5.69 -12.53 6.37
C GLU A 53 -6.13 -12.15 4.95
N LYS A 54 -6.90 -13.01 4.27
CA LYS A 54 -7.53 -12.71 2.99
C LYS A 54 -8.59 -11.59 3.07
N GLN A 55 -9.05 -11.24 4.27
CA GLN A 55 -10.02 -10.16 4.54
C GLN A 55 -9.35 -8.83 4.88
N GLU A 56 -8.24 -8.85 5.63
CA GLU A 56 -7.49 -7.61 5.91
C GLU A 56 -6.90 -6.98 4.64
N PHE A 57 -6.57 -7.80 3.64
CA PHE A 57 -5.98 -7.34 2.38
C PHE A 57 -6.91 -6.47 1.50
N PRO A 58 -8.17 -6.85 1.24
CA PRO A 58 -9.10 -6.01 0.48
C PRO A 58 -9.58 -4.77 1.25
N GLU A 59 -9.80 -4.85 2.56
CA GLU A 59 -10.20 -3.68 3.37
C GLU A 59 -9.07 -2.65 3.45
N ARG A 60 -7.82 -3.07 3.71
CA ARG A 60 -6.65 -2.17 3.65
C ARG A 60 -6.48 -1.54 2.27
N LYS A 61 -6.70 -2.28 1.18
CA LYS A 61 -6.63 -1.75 -0.18
C LYS A 61 -7.73 -0.73 -0.48
N LEU A 62 -8.93 -0.92 0.06
CA LEU A 62 -10.04 0.02 -0.10
C LEU A 62 -9.82 1.30 0.71
N ASP A 63 -9.37 1.18 1.96
CA ASP A 63 -9.02 2.32 2.81
C ASP A 63 -7.83 3.12 2.26
N GLU A 64 -6.81 2.44 1.73
CA GLU A 64 -5.68 3.08 1.04
C GLU A 64 -6.13 3.77 -0.25
N ALA A 65 -7.05 3.18 -1.02
CA ALA A 65 -7.58 3.78 -2.24
C ALA A 65 -8.48 5.00 -1.94
N GLN A 66 -9.29 4.96 -0.88
CA GLN A 66 -10.10 6.09 -0.44
C GLN A 66 -9.23 7.23 0.07
N THR A 67 -8.28 6.96 0.96
CA THR A 67 -7.36 8.00 1.44
C THR A 67 -6.46 8.57 0.34
N ARG A 68 -6.11 7.81 -0.72
CA ARG A 68 -5.43 8.35 -1.91
C ARG A 68 -6.29 9.33 -2.68
N ARG A 69 -7.59 9.04 -2.85
CA ARG A 69 -8.53 9.94 -3.52
C ARG A 69 -8.75 11.22 -2.71
N GLU A 70 -8.91 11.09 -1.40
CA GLU A 70 -9.10 12.22 -0.48
C GLU A 70 -7.87 13.13 -0.42
N ASN A 71 -6.67 12.57 -0.27
CA ASN A 71 -5.45 13.38 -0.30
C ASN A 71 -5.21 14.02 -1.68
N GLY A 72 -5.62 13.35 -2.76
CA GLY A 72 -5.59 13.88 -4.12
C GLY A 72 -6.52 15.08 -4.30
N SER A 73 -7.76 14.99 -3.80
CA SER A 73 -8.70 16.12 -3.80
C SER A 73 -8.23 17.26 -2.91
N ASP A 74 -7.68 16.96 -1.73
CA ASP A 74 -7.16 17.98 -0.81
C ASP A 74 -5.97 18.73 -1.41
N ALA A 75 -5.07 18.03 -2.10
CA ALA A 75 -3.96 18.67 -2.81
C ALA A 75 -4.44 19.55 -3.98
N GLN A 76 -5.48 19.12 -4.70
CA GLN A 76 -6.08 19.91 -5.78
C GLN A 76 -6.72 21.20 -5.23
N HIS A 77 -7.53 21.09 -4.18
CA HIS A 77 -8.18 22.25 -3.55
C HIS A 77 -7.17 23.24 -2.95
N LEU A 78 -6.07 22.74 -2.36
CA LEU A 78 -5.01 23.60 -1.84
C LEU A 78 -4.22 24.30 -2.96
N ASN A 79 -4.05 23.66 -4.12
CA ASN A 79 -3.45 24.27 -5.30
C ASN A 79 -4.34 25.36 -5.91
N GLU A 80 -5.64 25.09 -6.11
CA GLU A 80 -6.61 26.07 -6.58
C GLU A 80 -6.62 27.30 -5.68
N ARG A 81 -6.70 27.07 -4.35
CA ARG A 81 -6.66 28.15 -3.36
C ARG A 81 -5.34 28.93 -3.39
N LEU A 82 -4.21 28.30 -3.69
CA LEU A 82 -2.94 29.00 -3.83
C LEU A 82 -2.88 29.87 -5.07
N GLU A 83 -3.46 29.41 -6.18
CA GLU A 83 -3.55 30.17 -7.41
C GLU A 83 -4.46 31.41 -7.23
N ASP A 84 -5.59 31.23 -6.54
CA ASP A 84 -6.48 32.31 -6.14
C ASP A 84 -5.79 33.33 -5.22
N LEU A 85 -5.07 32.88 -4.19
CA LEU A 85 -4.37 33.78 -3.28
C LEU A 85 -3.21 34.52 -3.96
N ARG A 86 -2.49 33.87 -4.89
CA ARG A 86 -1.41 34.50 -5.67
C ARG A 86 -1.95 35.51 -6.67
N SER A 87 -3.07 35.22 -7.32
CA SER A 87 -3.73 36.18 -8.22
C SER A 87 -4.27 37.38 -7.43
N ALA A 88 -4.90 37.15 -6.27
CA ALA A 88 -5.33 38.19 -5.35
C ALA A 88 -4.16 39.07 -4.87
N LEU A 89 -3.04 38.45 -4.47
CA LEU A 89 -1.81 39.16 -4.10
C LEU A 89 -1.32 40.07 -5.24
N LYS A 90 -1.26 39.55 -6.46
CA LYS A 90 -0.82 40.29 -7.64
C LYS A 90 -1.74 41.47 -7.96
N THR A 91 -3.05 41.30 -7.79
CA THR A 91 -4.01 42.41 -7.95
C THR A 91 -3.89 43.44 -6.82
N ALA A 92 -3.61 43.02 -5.59
CA ALA A 92 -3.43 43.90 -4.45
C ALA A 92 -2.10 44.68 -4.52
N GLU A 93 -1.06 44.09 -5.09
CA GLU A 93 0.22 44.74 -5.39
C GLU A 93 0.12 45.75 -6.54
N ALA A 94 -0.70 45.45 -7.56
CA ALA A 94 -1.00 46.37 -8.66
C ALA A 94 -1.97 47.50 -8.27
N GLY A 95 -2.83 47.27 -7.28
CA GLY A 95 -3.72 48.27 -6.71
C GLY A 95 -3.09 49.07 -5.56
N SER A 96 -3.77 50.12 -5.10
CA SER A 96 -3.43 50.84 -3.85
C SER A 96 -4.13 50.19 -2.65
N VAL A 97 -3.96 48.88 -2.50
CA VAL A 97 -4.49 48.15 -1.32
C VAL A 97 -3.56 48.42 -0.12
N PRO A 98 -4.09 48.67 1.08
CA PRO A 98 -3.27 48.90 2.28
C PRO A 98 -2.32 47.73 2.59
N GLU A 99 -1.12 48.08 3.05
CA GLU A 99 0.01 47.15 3.24
C GLU A 99 -0.33 45.98 4.18
N ARG A 100 -1.18 46.23 5.19
CA ARG A 100 -1.65 45.20 6.13
C ARG A 100 -2.42 44.07 5.47
N GLU A 101 -3.28 44.38 4.50
CA GLU A 101 -4.06 43.37 3.77
C GLU A 101 -3.15 42.55 2.83
N ARG A 102 -2.08 43.17 2.29
CA ARG A 102 -1.06 42.46 1.51
C ARG A 102 -0.27 41.49 2.37
N ASP A 103 0.11 41.90 3.58
CA ASP A 103 0.83 41.04 4.52
C ASP A 103 -0.03 39.88 5.01
N GLU A 104 -1.33 40.09 5.22
CA GLU A 104 -2.27 39.02 5.51
C GLU A 104 -2.40 38.03 4.34
N LEU A 105 -2.48 38.51 3.10
CA LEU A 105 -2.49 37.64 1.92
C LEU A 105 -1.19 36.85 1.78
N ARG A 106 -0.02 37.48 2.02
CA ARG A 106 1.29 36.80 2.05
C ARG A 106 1.33 35.72 3.12
N ALA A 107 0.83 36.01 4.32
CA ALA A 107 0.76 35.04 5.41
C ALA A 107 -0.15 33.85 5.04
N GLN A 108 -1.29 34.12 4.40
CA GLN A 108 -2.21 33.07 3.93
C GLN A 108 -1.57 32.19 2.87
N VAL A 109 -0.86 32.76 1.89
CA VAL A 109 -0.09 31.99 0.87
C VAL A 109 0.90 31.05 1.55
N VAL A 110 1.71 31.54 2.49
CA VAL A 110 2.69 30.71 3.20
C VAL A 110 2.02 29.58 3.99
N GLN A 111 0.85 29.84 4.60
CA GLN A 111 0.11 28.82 5.32
C GLN A 111 -0.47 27.75 4.41
N THR A 112 -1.05 28.11 3.25
CA THR A 112 -1.55 27.13 2.28
C THR A 112 -0.43 26.35 1.62
N GLU A 113 0.73 26.97 1.35
CA GLU A 113 1.93 26.25 0.87
C GLU A 113 2.42 25.21 1.88
N ARG A 114 2.43 25.53 3.18
CA ARG A 114 2.79 24.57 4.23
C ARG A 114 1.82 23.39 4.28
N LYS A 115 0.51 23.66 4.22
CA LYS A 115 -0.52 22.61 4.22
C LYS A 115 -0.42 21.72 2.98
N LEU A 116 -0.18 22.29 1.81
CA LEU A 116 0.03 21.53 0.58
C LEU A 116 1.26 20.62 0.71
N MET A 117 2.37 21.14 1.24
CA MET A 117 3.57 20.34 1.50
C MET A 117 3.33 19.20 2.51
N GLU A 118 2.47 19.39 3.51
CA GLU A 118 2.11 18.33 4.46
C GLU A 118 1.26 17.24 3.81
N VAL A 119 0.29 17.60 2.98
CA VAL A 119 -0.54 16.64 2.22
C VAL A 119 0.33 15.86 1.23
N LEU A 120 1.25 16.54 0.53
CA LEU A 120 2.19 15.91 -0.38
C LEU A 120 3.16 14.95 0.33
N LYS A 121 3.73 15.34 1.47
CA LYS A 121 4.58 14.45 2.29
C LYS A 121 3.83 13.22 2.81
N ARG A 122 2.56 13.39 3.21
CA ARG A 122 1.70 12.25 3.59
C ARG A 122 1.46 11.29 2.42
N GLY A 123 1.44 11.81 1.20
CA GLY A 123 1.39 11.01 -0.03
C GLY A 123 2.72 10.31 -0.37
N GLU A 124 3.85 11.00 -0.24
CA GLU A 124 5.19 10.50 -0.61
C GLU A 124 5.63 9.30 0.25
N HIS A 125 5.25 9.24 1.54
CA HIS A 125 5.66 8.15 2.43
C HIS A 125 4.71 6.93 2.46
N ARG A 126 3.52 7.00 1.83
CA ARG A 126 2.53 5.90 1.85
C ARG A 126 2.64 4.91 0.68
N GLY A 127 3.52 5.17 -0.29
CA GLY A 127 3.80 4.23 -1.39
C GLY A 127 4.92 3.23 -1.11
N PHE A 128 5.70 3.45 -0.05
CA PHE A 128 6.89 2.65 0.24
C PHE A 128 6.59 1.58 1.31
N PRO A 129 6.93 0.30 1.05
CA PRO A 129 6.93 -0.74 2.07
C PRO A 129 7.67 -0.29 3.33
N GLU A 130 7.18 -0.67 4.51
CA GLU A 130 7.70 -0.19 5.79
C GLU A 130 9.21 -0.41 5.98
N LYS A 131 9.73 -1.51 5.39
CA LYS A 131 11.17 -1.82 5.29
C LYS A 131 12.03 -0.77 4.58
N PHE A 132 11.44 0.03 3.68
CA PHE A 132 12.14 1.04 2.89
C PHE A 132 11.93 2.47 3.40
N ARG A 133 10.98 2.72 4.31
CA ARG A 133 10.70 4.07 4.85
C ARG A 133 11.95 4.75 5.41
N ALA A 134 12.72 4.03 6.23
CA ALA A 134 13.94 4.57 6.82
C ALA A 134 15.02 4.93 5.77
N GLN A 135 15.04 4.24 4.62
CA GLN A 135 15.98 4.55 3.53
C GLN A 135 15.49 5.77 2.73
N VAL A 136 14.18 5.87 2.48
CA VAL A 136 13.57 7.04 1.84
C VAL A 136 13.76 8.30 2.68
N GLU A 137 13.53 8.24 3.99
CA GLU A 137 13.77 9.35 4.91
C GLU A 137 15.23 9.80 4.89
N LYS A 138 16.18 8.86 4.87
CA LYS A 138 17.61 9.18 4.72
C LYS A 138 17.91 9.90 3.41
N LEU A 139 17.31 9.47 2.30
CA LEU A 139 17.46 10.12 0.99
C LEU A 139 16.86 11.52 0.98
N GLU A 140 15.72 11.73 1.64
CA GLU A 140 15.12 13.06 1.79
C GLU A 140 15.99 13.99 2.63
N HIS A 141 16.54 13.51 3.75
CA HIS A 141 17.45 14.28 4.56
C HIS A 141 18.71 14.68 3.78
N ALA A 142 19.26 13.76 2.99
CA ALA A 142 20.38 14.05 2.09
C ALA A 142 20.01 15.11 1.04
N ASN A 143 18.80 15.02 0.46
CA ASN A 143 18.31 15.97 -0.55
C ASN A 143 18.10 17.37 0.05
N ARG A 144 17.58 17.48 1.28
CA ARG A 144 17.50 18.77 2.00
C ARG A 144 18.88 19.37 2.23
N ARG A 145 19.87 18.55 2.61
CA ARG A 145 21.25 18.99 2.81
C ARG A 145 21.87 19.53 1.52
N VAL A 146 21.64 18.87 0.39
CA VAL A 146 22.07 19.36 -0.94
C VAL A 146 21.47 20.74 -1.23
N ARG A 147 20.16 20.92 -1.00
CA ARG A 147 19.51 22.24 -1.18
C ARG A 147 20.17 23.32 -0.33
N HIS A 148 20.49 23.03 0.93
CA HIS A 148 21.20 23.98 1.79
C HIS A 148 22.61 24.32 1.25
N ILE A 149 23.34 23.35 0.72
CA ILE A 149 24.66 23.58 0.12
C ILE A 149 24.55 24.47 -1.12
N ARG A 150 23.53 24.28 -1.97
CA ARG A 150 23.29 25.16 -3.13
C ARG A 150 23.00 26.59 -2.72
N VAL A 151 22.08 26.79 -1.78
CA VAL A 151 21.77 28.13 -1.26
C VAL A 151 23.01 28.78 -0.65
N ALA A 152 23.82 28.02 0.10
CA ALA A 152 25.08 28.52 0.64
C ALA A 152 26.06 28.91 -0.47
N ALA A 153 26.20 28.10 -1.52
CA ALA A 153 27.05 28.40 -2.67
C ALA A 153 26.58 29.65 -3.44
N GLU A 154 25.27 29.83 -3.63
CA GLU A 154 24.68 31.02 -4.23
C GLU A 154 24.97 32.27 -3.40
N ASN A 155 24.83 32.20 -2.08
CA ASN A 155 25.18 33.29 -1.17
C ASN A 155 26.67 33.65 -1.23
N LEU A 156 27.57 32.65 -1.30
CA LEU A 156 29.01 32.88 -1.46
C LEU A 156 29.34 33.51 -2.82
N LYS A 157 28.66 33.08 -3.88
CA LYS A 157 28.80 33.67 -5.21
C LYS A 157 28.35 35.12 -5.25
N ALA A 158 27.25 35.45 -4.56
CA ALA A 158 26.75 36.82 -4.40
C ALA A 158 27.71 37.70 -3.57
N ALA A 159 28.49 37.10 -2.67
CA ALA A 159 29.55 37.74 -1.91
C ALA A 159 30.93 37.72 -2.62
N GLU A 160 30.96 37.46 -3.94
CA GLU A 160 32.16 37.42 -4.80
C GLU A 160 33.22 36.37 -4.40
N MET A 161 32.87 35.41 -3.53
CA MET A 161 33.73 34.29 -3.13
C MET A 161 33.59 33.10 -4.09
N HIS A 162 33.98 33.31 -5.36
CA HIS A 162 33.70 32.39 -6.47
C HIS A 162 34.33 31.00 -6.32
N ASP A 163 35.55 30.90 -5.81
CA ASP A 163 36.26 29.61 -5.68
C ASP A 163 35.55 28.69 -4.66
N MET A 164 35.19 29.22 -3.49
CA MET A 164 34.45 28.47 -2.47
C MET A 164 33.03 28.13 -2.90
N ALA A 165 32.38 29.04 -3.63
CA ALA A 165 31.07 28.75 -4.22
C ALA A 165 31.14 27.60 -5.23
N HIS A 166 32.18 27.57 -6.06
CA HIS A 166 32.39 26.49 -7.04
C HIS A 166 32.62 25.14 -6.36
N ASP A 167 33.47 25.09 -5.31
CA ASP A 167 33.71 23.87 -4.54
C ASP A 167 32.43 23.32 -3.89
N LEU A 168 31.57 24.20 -3.36
CA LEU A 168 30.29 23.78 -2.78
C LEU A 168 29.31 23.30 -3.85
N MET A 169 29.27 23.92 -5.02
CA MET A 169 28.45 23.44 -6.13
C MET A 169 28.89 22.07 -6.61
N GLN A 170 30.19 21.84 -6.79
CA GLN A 170 30.71 20.51 -7.17
C GLN A 170 30.36 19.44 -6.12
N LYS A 171 30.49 19.76 -4.83
CA LYS A 171 30.08 18.85 -3.74
C LYS A 171 28.58 18.56 -3.78
N ALA A 172 27.74 19.56 -4.04
CA ALA A 172 26.30 19.36 -4.18
C ALA A 172 25.97 18.44 -5.37
N GLU A 173 26.63 18.62 -6.52
CA GLU A 173 26.44 17.78 -7.70
C GLU A 173 26.82 16.31 -7.47
N VAL A 174 27.94 16.06 -6.78
CA VAL A 174 28.35 14.68 -6.43
C VAL A 174 27.31 14.03 -5.53
N LEU A 175 26.87 14.74 -4.48
CA LEU A 175 25.83 14.24 -3.58
C LEU A 175 24.49 14.01 -4.30
N GLU A 176 24.12 14.84 -5.27
CA GLU A 176 22.91 14.64 -6.08
C GLU A 176 23.00 13.36 -6.91
N ARG A 177 24.14 13.11 -7.56
CA ARG A 177 24.34 11.87 -8.33
C ARG A 177 24.25 10.63 -7.42
N GLU A 178 24.81 10.70 -6.22
CA GLU A 178 24.71 9.63 -5.22
C GLU A 178 23.27 9.41 -4.76
N ILE A 179 22.52 10.47 -4.47
CA ILE A 179 21.11 10.40 -4.08
C ILE A 179 20.28 9.80 -5.22
N HIS A 180 20.52 10.23 -6.47
CA HIS A 180 19.83 9.68 -7.63
C HIS A 180 20.13 8.19 -7.82
N ALA A 181 21.40 7.78 -7.76
CA ALA A 181 21.78 6.39 -7.88
C ALA A 181 21.18 5.52 -6.75
N ALA A 182 21.16 6.02 -5.52
CA ALA A 182 20.57 5.34 -4.38
C ALA A 182 19.03 5.23 -4.50
N ARG A 183 18.37 6.27 -5.04
CA ARG A 183 16.93 6.24 -5.32
C ARG A 183 16.60 5.23 -6.41
N GLU A 184 17.35 5.19 -7.50
CA GLU A 184 17.18 4.18 -8.54
C GLU A 184 17.41 2.76 -8.02
N GLY A 185 18.41 2.56 -7.15
CA GLY A 185 18.64 1.27 -6.49
C GLY A 185 17.43 0.82 -5.67
N LEU A 186 16.87 1.74 -4.88
CA LEU A 186 15.69 1.50 -4.07
C LEU A 186 14.45 1.21 -4.94
N GLU A 187 14.27 1.93 -6.04
CA GLU A 187 13.19 1.69 -7.01
C GLU A 187 13.31 0.31 -7.69
N ARG A 188 14.53 -0.12 -8.04
CA ARG A 188 14.78 -1.48 -8.57
C ARG A 188 14.50 -2.58 -7.53
N GLU A 189 14.89 -2.37 -6.27
CA GLU A 189 14.60 -3.32 -5.19
C GLU A 189 13.10 -3.45 -4.91
N MET A 190 12.34 -2.37 -5.08
CA MET A 190 10.88 -2.41 -4.99
C MET A 190 10.25 -3.15 -6.18
N ALA A 191 10.68 -2.85 -7.40
CA ALA A 191 10.17 -3.49 -8.62
C ALA A 191 10.43 -5.01 -8.63
N GLY A 192 11.62 -5.46 -8.20
CA GLY A 192 11.94 -6.89 -8.10
C GLY A 192 11.12 -7.65 -7.05
N GLY A 193 10.48 -6.96 -6.10
CA GLY A 193 9.53 -7.55 -5.17
C GLY A 193 8.14 -7.78 -5.76
N GLU A 194 7.72 -6.94 -6.71
CA GLU A 194 6.41 -7.03 -7.37
C GLU A 194 6.37 -8.14 -8.43
N GLU A 195 7.46 -8.34 -9.19
CA GLU A 195 7.56 -9.42 -10.18
C GLU A 195 7.42 -10.81 -9.55
N ARG A 196 8.08 -11.05 -8.41
CA ARG A 196 7.91 -12.29 -7.64
C ARG A 196 6.48 -12.47 -7.13
N GLY A 197 5.79 -11.37 -6.79
CA GLY A 197 4.39 -11.41 -6.38
C GLY A 197 3.45 -11.84 -7.52
N HIS A 198 3.74 -11.42 -8.75
CA HIS A 198 3.00 -11.82 -9.94
C HIS A 198 3.25 -13.28 -10.33
N GLU A 199 4.51 -13.74 -10.27
CA GLU A 199 4.88 -15.14 -10.50
C GLU A 199 4.19 -16.07 -9.49
N LEU A 200 4.28 -15.75 -8.19
CA LEU A 200 3.59 -16.48 -7.13
C LEU A 200 2.06 -16.45 -7.31
N GLY A 201 1.51 -15.36 -7.83
CA GLY A 201 0.08 -15.23 -8.14
C GLY A 201 -0.37 -16.15 -9.28
N GLY A 202 0.48 -16.37 -10.28
CA GLY A 202 0.27 -17.33 -11.37
C GLY A 202 0.32 -18.78 -10.85
N GLU A 203 1.37 -19.09 -10.09
CA GLU A 203 1.59 -20.43 -9.51
C GLU A 203 0.45 -20.83 -8.56
N ILE A 204 -0.05 -19.90 -7.74
CA ILE A 204 -1.23 -20.13 -6.87
C ILE A 204 -2.49 -20.40 -7.69
N ARG A 205 -2.65 -19.77 -8.87
CA ARG A 205 -3.81 -19.98 -9.74
C ARG A 205 -3.76 -21.36 -10.41
N GLU A 206 -2.58 -21.78 -10.83
CA GLU A 206 -2.33 -23.12 -11.37
C GLU A 206 -2.57 -24.20 -10.31
N LEU A 207 -1.98 -24.06 -9.12
CA LEU A 207 -2.18 -24.99 -8.01
C LEU A 207 -3.64 -25.11 -7.56
N ARG A 208 -4.43 -24.02 -7.68
CA ARG A 208 -5.89 -24.06 -7.42
C ARG A 208 -6.65 -24.82 -8.50
N SER A 209 -6.30 -24.63 -9.77
CA SER A 209 -6.87 -25.37 -10.90
C SER A 209 -6.58 -26.87 -10.79
N GLU A 210 -5.34 -27.23 -10.46
CA GLU A 210 -4.94 -28.61 -10.23
C GLU A 210 -5.67 -29.23 -9.03
N ASN A 211 -5.75 -28.52 -7.90
CA ASN A 211 -6.52 -28.98 -6.75
C ASN A 211 -8.00 -29.21 -7.07
N GLN A 212 -8.59 -28.39 -7.94
CA GLN A 212 -9.98 -28.55 -8.35
C GLN A 212 -10.15 -29.82 -9.21
N LYS A 213 -9.27 -30.05 -10.19
CA LYS A 213 -9.28 -31.27 -11.01
C LYS A 213 -9.10 -32.52 -10.16
N LEU A 214 -8.13 -32.52 -9.23
CA LEU A 214 -7.89 -33.64 -8.32
C LEU A 214 -9.10 -33.92 -7.42
N LYS A 215 -9.83 -32.90 -6.99
CA LYS A 215 -11.07 -33.09 -6.22
C LYS A 215 -12.17 -33.74 -7.06
N GLU A 216 -12.32 -33.31 -8.31
CA GLU A 216 -13.29 -33.90 -9.25
C GLU A 216 -12.95 -35.37 -9.55
N GLU A 217 -11.68 -35.67 -9.80
CA GLU A 217 -11.20 -37.06 -9.98
C GLU A 217 -11.45 -37.92 -8.74
N LEU A 218 -11.12 -37.41 -7.55
CA LEU A 218 -11.38 -38.13 -6.29
C LEU A 218 -12.88 -38.35 -6.05
N GLN A 219 -13.73 -37.39 -6.42
CA GLN A 219 -15.18 -37.54 -6.31
C GLN A 219 -15.70 -38.59 -7.28
N GLY A 220 -15.24 -38.60 -8.53
CA GLY A 220 -15.59 -39.61 -9.53
C GLY A 220 -15.15 -41.01 -9.12
N LEU A 221 -13.93 -41.16 -8.60
CA LEU A 221 -13.43 -42.43 -8.10
C LEU A 221 -14.23 -42.95 -6.91
N ARG A 222 -14.63 -42.09 -5.97
CA ARG A 222 -15.51 -42.47 -4.85
C ARG A 222 -16.86 -43.00 -5.33
N GLN A 223 -17.48 -42.31 -6.28
CA GLN A 223 -18.76 -42.75 -6.86
C GLN A 223 -18.64 -44.12 -7.54
N ALA A 224 -17.58 -44.33 -8.32
CA ALA A 224 -17.34 -45.61 -8.98
C ALA A 224 -17.12 -46.76 -7.97
N VAL A 225 -16.41 -46.50 -6.87
CA VAL A 225 -16.23 -47.48 -5.79
C VAL A 225 -17.57 -47.81 -5.11
N ASP A 226 -18.39 -46.80 -4.82
CA ASP A 226 -19.71 -47.00 -4.21
C ASP A 226 -20.65 -47.83 -5.11
N GLU A 227 -20.63 -47.57 -6.43
CA GLU A 227 -21.40 -48.35 -7.40
C GLU A 227 -20.92 -49.80 -7.47
N LEU A 228 -19.61 -50.03 -7.54
CA LEU A 228 -19.04 -51.38 -7.54
C LEU A 228 -19.36 -52.14 -6.25
N GLN A 229 -19.35 -51.46 -5.10
CA GLN A 229 -19.75 -52.06 -3.82
C GLN A 229 -21.23 -52.44 -3.81
N LYS A 230 -22.12 -51.59 -4.32
CA LYS A 230 -23.55 -51.91 -4.47
C LYS A 230 -23.78 -53.11 -5.39
N GLN A 231 -23.16 -53.12 -6.57
CA GLN A 231 -23.24 -54.26 -7.51
C GLN A 231 -22.75 -55.57 -6.88
N ARG A 232 -21.68 -55.51 -6.07
CA ARG A 232 -21.17 -56.66 -5.32
C ARG A 232 -22.16 -57.15 -4.26
N GLN A 233 -22.83 -56.26 -3.54
CA GLN A 233 -23.85 -56.63 -2.56
C GLN A 233 -25.09 -57.24 -3.22
N GLU A 234 -25.55 -56.67 -4.34
CA GLU A 234 -26.71 -57.18 -5.09
C GLU A 234 -26.45 -58.55 -5.72
N SER A 235 -25.24 -58.79 -6.21
CA SER A 235 -24.83 -60.09 -6.75
C SER A 235 -24.60 -61.16 -5.67
N ALA A 236 -24.26 -60.75 -4.44
CA ALA A 236 -24.19 -61.65 -3.29
C ALA A 236 -25.58 -62.04 -2.74
N PHE A 237 -26.60 -61.18 -2.90
CA PHE A 237 -27.98 -61.44 -2.44
C PHE A 237 -28.81 -62.29 -3.42
N LYS A 238 -28.37 -62.42 -4.68
CA LYS A 238 -29.03 -63.19 -5.75
C LYS A 238 -28.52 -64.63 -5.90
N LYS A 239 -27.64 -65.09 -5.01
CA LYS A 239 -27.15 -66.48 -4.93
C LYS A 239 -27.69 -67.14 -3.67
#